data_AF-A0A1Q3BHB5-F1
#
_entry.id   AF-A0A1Q3BHB5-F1
#
_cell.length_a   1.000
_cell.length_b   1.000
_cell.length_c   1.000
_cell.angle_alpha   90.00
_cell.angle_beta   90.00
_cell.angle_gamma   90.00
#
_symmetry.space_group_name_H-M   'P 1'
#
loop_
_entity.id
_entity.type
_entity.pdbx_description
1 polymer ?
#
loop_
_entity_poly.entity_id
_entity_poly.type
_entity_poly.pdbx_seq_one_letter_code
_entity_poly.pdbx_strand_id
1 'polypeptide(L)'
;MVWREVLLMCNIVRPLLSWAEEVFWMSTHARGSAFHHTVRRLAFAATVYHLWIERNRRCFKNAFLPCQEIIRLVKQDVCGKLASGNIYPSCERYHSLCVNWGVPFVEVN
;
A
#
# COMPACT_ATOMS: atom_id res chain seq x y z
N MET A 1 6.71 -7.02 10.10
CA MET A 1 6.14 -5.69 10.47
C MET A 1 5.29 -5.20 9.30
N VAL A 2 4.16 -4.53 9.56
CA VAL A 2 3.20 -4.10 8.51
C VAL A 2 3.87 -3.36 7.36
N TRP A 3 4.71 -2.37 7.66
CA TRP A 3 5.34 -1.54 6.63
C TRP A 3 6.29 -2.31 5.71
N ARG A 4 7.04 -3.28 6.25
CA ARG A 4 7.92 -4.15 5.45
C ARG A 4 7.13 -4.92 4.39
N GLU A 5 5.99 -5.50 4.77
CA GLU A 5 5.14 -6.24 3.82
C GLU A 5 4.56 -5.32 2.75
N VAL A 6 4.19 -4.10 3.12
CA VAL A 6 3.69 -3.10 2.17
C VAL A 6 4.77 -2.68 1.17
N LEU A 7 6.02 -2.51 1.61
CA LEU A 7 7.16 -2.24 0.72
C LEU A 7 7.39 -3.41 -0.24
N LEU A 8 7.35 -4.65 0.24
CA LEU A 8 7.48 -5.85 -0.60
C LEU A 8 6.37 -5.93 -1.65
N MET A 9 5.12 -5.65 -1.28
CA MET A 9 4.00 -5.58 -2.25
C MET A 9 4.21 -4.47 -3.29
N CYS A 10 4.95 -3.41 -2.97
CA CYS A 10 5.36 -2.38 -3.90
C CYS A 10 6.64 -2.72 -4.72
N ASN A 11 7.13 -3.96 -4.65
CA ASN A 11 8.41 -4.41 -5.22
C ASN A 11 9.61 -3.59 -4.72
N ILE A 12 9.58 -3.12 -3.47
CA ILE A 12 10.65 -2.37 -2.84
C ILE A 12 11.32 -3.25 -1.77
N VAL A 13 12.60 -3.56 -1.97
CA VAL A 13 13.42 -4.31 -1.02
C VAL A 13 14.52 -3.38 -0.51
N ARG A 14 14.38 -2.91 0.73
CA ARG A 14 15.39 -2.10 1.43
C ARG A 14 15.26 -2.23 2.95
N PRO A 15 16.27 -1.81 3.73
CA PRO A 15 16.13 -1.63 5.16
C PRO A 15 14.99 -0.65 5.51
N LEU A 16 14.34 -0.88 6.66
CA LEU A 16 13.39 0.07 7.22
C LEU A 16 14.16 1.27 7.77
N LEU A 17 13.62 2.47 7.54
CA LEU A 17 14.21 3.72 8.01
C LEU A 17 13.44 4.22 9.25
N SER A 18 13.94 5.29 9.87
CA SER A 18 13.14 6.01 10.86
C SER A 18 11.88 6.61 10.22
N TRP A 19 10.85 6.91 11.02
CA TRP A 19 9.60 7.47 10.47
C TRP A 19 9.83 8.74 9.64
N ALA A 20 10.68 9.67 10.09
CA ALA A 20 10.96 10.90 9.37
C ALA A 20 11.61 10.63 7.99
N GLU A 21 12.55 9.69 7.96
CA GLU A 21 13.22 9.27 6.72
C GLU A 21 12.26 8.50 5.79
N GLU A 22 11.36 7.67 6.33
CA GLU A 22 10.31 6.98 5.56
C GLU A 22 9.37 7.97 4.87
N VAL A 23 8.92 9.01 5.59
CA VAL A 23 8.08 10.08 5.04
C VAL A 23 8.83 10.80 3.94
N PHE A 24 10.06 11.26 4.19
CA PHE A 24 10.86 11.97 3.21
C PHE A 24 11.12 11.12 1.95
N TRP A 25 11.49 9.86 2.15
CA TRP A 25 11.73 8.92 1.07
C TRP A 25 10.45 8.70 0.24
N MET A 26 9.30 8.49 0.89
CA MET A 26 8.05 8.29 0.15
C MET A 26 7.62 9.55 -0.62
N SER A 27 7.75 10.74 -0.03
CA SER A 27 7.43 12.02 -0.66
C SER A 27 8.24 12.26 -1.94
N THR A 28 9.49 11.76 -1.98
CA THR A 28 10.37 11.88 -3.15
C THR A 28 10.12 10.76 -4.17
N HIS A 29 9.91 9.51 -3.72
CA HIS A 29 9.84 8.32 -4.59
C HIS A 29 8.43 7.96 -5.07
N ALA A 30 7.40 8.65 -4.60
CA ALA A 30 6.02 8.51 -5.06
C ALA A 30 5.53 9.73 -5.85
N ARG A 31 6.45 10.63 -6.23
CA ARG A 31 6.16 11.82 -7.03
C ARG A 31 6.05 11.47 -8.51
N GLY A 32 4.96 11.89 -9.14
CA GLY A 32 4.72 11.70 -10.58
C GLY A 32 3.41 10.97 -10.88
N SER A 33 3.10 10.84 -12.17
CA SER A 33 1.82 10.29 -12.67
C SER A 33 1.86 8.81 -13.05
N ALA A 34 3.05 8.20 -13.14
CA ALA A 34 3.19 6.79 -13.47
C ALA A 34 2.45 5.90 -12.44
N PHE A 35 1.94 4.75 -12.91
CA PHE A 35 1.13 3.84 -12.11
C PHE A 35 1.75 3.47 -10.75
N HIS A 36 3.03 3.08 -10.74
CA HIS A 36 3.73 2.72 -9.51
C HIS A 36 3.86 3.88 -8.51
N HIS A 37 3.91 5.13 -8.96
CA HIS A 37 3.86 6.30 -8.07
C HIS A 37 2.50 6.39 -7.38
N THR A 38 1.41 6.19 -8.12
CA THR A 38 0.04 6.15 -7.56
C THR A 38 -0.11 5.03 -6.54
N VAL A 39 0.32 3.80 -6.88
CA VAL A 39 0.27 2.66 -5.95
C VAL A 39 1.05 2.95 -4.67
N ARG A 40 2.26 3.51 -4.77
CA ARG A 40 3.07 3.88 -3.59
C ARG A 40 2.37 4.91 -2.70
N ARG A 41 1.75 5.95 -3.28
CA ARG A 41 0.97 6.94 -2.52
C ARG A 41 -0.20 6.29 -1.80
N LEU A 42 -0.96 5.45 -2.50
CA LEU A 42 -2.10 4.73 -1.93
C LEU A 42 -1.65 3.80 -0.78
N ALA A 43 -0.62 3.00 -1.02
CA ALA A 43 -0.06 2.08 -0.04
C ALA A 43 0.43 2.78 1.22
N PHE A 44 1.13 3.89 1.08
CA PHE A 44 1.61 4.69 2.21
C PHE A 44 0.44 5.29 3.00
N ALA A 45 -0.50 5.96 2.32
CA ALA A 45 -1.66 6.57 2.96
C ALA A 45 -2.53 5.54 3.70
N ALA A 46 -2.82 4.41 3.06
CA ALA A 46 -3.58 3.32 3.67
C ALA A 46 -2.87 2.74 4.91
N THR A 47 -1.55 2.54 4.84
CA THR A 47 -0.77 2.04 5.97
C THR A 47 -0.85 2.99 7.16
N VAL A 48 -0.59 4.28 6.94
CA VAL A 48 -0.66 5.30 8.01
C VAL A 48 -2.05 5.34 8.63
N TYR A 49 -3.09 5.30 7.79
CA TYR A 49 -4.48 5.31 8.24
C TYR A 49 -4.83 4.11 9.12
N HIS A 50 -4.52 2.89 8.67
CA HIS A 50 -4.84 1.68 9.43
C HIS A 50 -4.00 1.53 10.71
N LEU A 51 -2.75 1.97 10.71
CA LEU A 51 -1.94 2.03 11.93
C LEU A 51 -2.49 3.06 12.93
N TRP A 52 -2.96 4.21 12.45
CA TRP A 52 -3.61 5.22 13.30
C TRP A 52 -4.93 4.69 13.91
N ILE A 53 -5.77 4.00 13.12
CA ILE A 53 -6.97 3.33 13.64
C ILE A 53 -6.60 2.32 14.70
N GLU A 54 -5.62 1.45 14.43
CA GLU A 54 -5.20 0.42 15.38
C GLU A 54 -4.66 1.03 16.68
N ARG A 55 -3.86 2.10 16.60
CA ARG A 55 -3.42 2.85 17.78
C ARG A 55 -4.61 3.31 18.61
N ASN A 56 -5.62 3.90 17.96
CA ASN A 56 -6.83 4.36 18.65
C ASN A 56 -7.65 3.18 19.25
N ARG A 57 -7.74 2.04 18.56
CA ARG A 57 -8.40 0.83 19.09
C ARG A 57 -7.73 0.33 20.36
N ARG A 58 -6.40 0.34 20.41
CA ARG A 58 -5.64 -0.03 21.60
C ARG A 58 -5.86 0.95 22.74
N CYS A 59 -5.73 2.25 22.48
CA CYS A 59 -5.85 3.29 23.50
C CYS A 59 -7.27 3.40 24.09
N PHE A 60 -8.31 3.29 23.27
CA PHE A 60 -9.68 3.63 23.69
C PHE A 60 -10.61 2.43 23.83
N LYS A 61 -10.25 1.27 23.25
CA LYS A 61 -11.10 0.06 23.25
C LYS A 61 -10.40 -1.17 23.81
N ASN A 62 -9.12 -1.06 24.18
CA ASN A 62 -8.28 -2.18 24.61
C ASN A 62 -8.37 -3.40 23.67
N ALA A 63 -8.49 -3.13 22.36
CA ALA A 63 -8.62 -4.14 21.32
C ALA A 63 -7.38 -4.13 20.43
N PHE A 64 -6.89 -5.32 20.08
CA PHE A 64 -5.62 -5.51 19.38
C PHE A 64 -5.83 -6.35 18.14
N LEU A 65 -5.52 -5.80 16.97
CA LEU A 65 -5.46 -6.57 15.74
C LEU A 65 -4.05 -7.14 15.52
N PRO A 66 -3.95 -8.39 15.03
CA PRO A 66 -2.68 -8.93 14.59
C PRO A 66 -2.17 -8.18 13.35
N CYS A 67 -0.85 -8.14 13.16
CA CYS A 67 -0.24 -7.43 12.04
C CYS A 67 -0.78 -7.90 10.68
N GLN A 68 -1.06 -9.20 10.53
CA GLN A 68 -1.61 -9.79 9.32
C GLN A 68 -2.98 -9.18 8.95
N GLU A 69 -3.81 -8.89 9.94
CA GLU A 69 -5.13 -8.30 9.71
C GLU A 69 -5.01 -6.83 9.28
N ILE A 70 -4.06 -6.08 9.86
CA ILE A 70 -3.76 -4.72 9.41
C ILE A 70 -3.27 -4.73 7.96
N ILE A 71 -2.39 -5.67 7.59
CA ILE A 71 -1.91 -5.82 6.21
C ILE A 71 -3.07 -6.15 5.27
N ARG A 72 -3.98 -7.05 5.68
CA ARG A 72 -5.17 -7.41 4.89
C ARG A 72 -6.06 -6.19 4.62
N LEU A 73 -6.30 -5.37 5.65
CA LEU A 73 -7.09 -4.13 5.53
C LEU A 73 -6.42 -3.11 4.59
N VAL A 74 -5.11 -2.90 4.73
CA VAL A 74 -4.32 -2.05 3.82
C VAL A 74 -4.44 -2.54 2.38
N LYS A 75 -4.26 -3.84 2.14
CA LYS A 75 -4.38 -4.44 0.80
C LYS A 75 -5.76 -4.23 0.21
N GLN A 76 -6.81 -4.44 0.99
CA GLN A 76 -8.20 -4.25 0.57
C GLN A 76 -8.48 -2.78 0.18
N ASP A 77 -8.02 -1.82 0.98
CA ASP A 77 -8.21 -0.39 0.72
C ASP A 77 -7.47 0.07 -0.56
N VAL A 78 -6.21 -0.35 -0.73
CA VAL A 78 -5.44 -0.04 -1.94
C VAL A 78 -6.06 -0.68 -3.17
N CYS A 79 -6.41 -1.97 -3.11
CA CYS A 79 -7.07 -2.68 -4.21
C CYS A 79 -8.39 -2.01 -4.61
N GLY A 80 -9.23 -1.64 -3.63
CA GLY A 80 -10.49 -0.96 -3.87
C GLY A 80 -10.31 0.39 -4.57
N LYS A 81 -9.31 1.19 -4.15
CA LYS A 81 -9.01 2.49 -4.76
C LYS A 81 -8.46 2.37 -6.19
N LEU A 82 -7.63 1.37 -6.44
CA LEU A 82 -7.12 1.09 -7.80
C LEU A 82 -8.26 0.68 -8.72
N ALA A 83 -9.18 -0.17 -8.24
CA ALA A 83 -10.33 -0.62 -9.00
C ALA A 83 -11.33 0.50 -9.29
N SER A 84 -11.66 1.34 -8.29
CA SER A 84 -12.62 2.44 -8.47
C SER A 84 -12.12 3.54 -9.40
N GLY A 85 -10.80 3.75 -9.48
CA GLY A 85 -10.22 4.77 -10.34
C GLY A 85 -9.98 4.31 -11.78
N ASN A 86 -10.36 3.07 -12.14
CA ASN A 86 -9.96 2.43 -13.41
C ASN A 86 -8.47 2.55 -13.71
N ILE A 87 -7.64 2.52 -12.66
CA ILE A 87 -6.20 2.72 -12.75
C ILE A 87 -5.58 1.36 -13.10
N TYR A 88 -5.86 0.86 -14.29
CA TYR A 88 -5.32 -0.40 -14.78
C TYR A 88 -4.26 -0.09 -15.83
N PRO A 89 -2.99 -0.43 -15.59
CA PRO A 89 -2.00 -0.35 -16.65
C PRO A 89 -2.29 -1.44 -17.68
N SER A 90 -2.44 -1.07 -18.95
CA SER A 90 -2.51 -1.99 -20.09
C SER A 90 -1.17 -2.65 -20.44
N CYS A 91 -0.14 -2.45 -19.61
CA CYS A 91 1.25 -2.79 -19.91
C CYS A 91 1.77 -3.83 -18.91
N GLU A 92 2.38 -4.90 -19.44
CA GLU A 92 3.02 -5.97 -18.65
C GLU A 92 4.05 -5.46 -17.63
N ARG A 93 4.66 -4.29 -17.86
CA ARG A 93 5.65 -3.68 -16.96
C ARG A 93 5.17 -3.58 -15.50
N TYR A 94 3.87 -3.46 -15.27
CA TYR A 94 3.30 -3.33 -13.92
C TYR A 94 2.56 -4.58 -13.44
N HIS A 95 2.65 -5.69 -14.17
CA HIS A 95 1.93 -6.93 -13.88
C HIS A 95 2.19 -7.43 -12.46
N SER A 96 3.45 -7.51 -12.03
CA SER A 96 3.80 -7.96 -10.67
C SER A 96 3.19 -7.07 -9.59
N LEU A 97 3.13 -5.76 -9.81
CA LEU A 97 2.53 -4.82 -8.88
C LEU A 97 1.02 -5.05 -8.77
N CYS A 98 0.32 -5.22 -9.90
CA CYS A 98 -1.11 -5.56 -9.91
C CYS A 98 -1.39 -6.87 -9.16
N VAL A 99 -0.60 -7.93 -9.41
CA VAL A 99 -0.73 -9.23 -8.73
C VAL A 99 -0.54 -9.09 -7.21
N ASN A 100 0.52 -8.39 -6.77
CA ASN A 100 0.80 -8.20 -5.35
C ASN A 100 -0.39 -7.55 -4.62
N TRP A 101 -1.02 -6.56 -5.26
CA TRP A 101 -2.16 -5.82 -4.71
C TRP A 101 -3.52 -6.49 -4.95
N GLY A 102 -3.56 -7.63 -5.65
CA GLY A 102 -4.80 -8.39 -5.90
C GLY A 102 -5.74 -7.72 -6.91
N VAL A 103 -5.18 -6.91 -7.81
CA VAL A 103 -5.94 -6.21 -8.85
C VAL A 103 -6.19 -7.18 -10.02
N PRO A 104 -7.45 -7.39 -10.45
CA PRO A 104 -7.74 -8.25 -11.59
C PRO A 104 -7.13 -7.67 -12.87
N PHE A 105 -6.45 -8.50 -13.66
CA PHE A 105 -6.05 -8.15 -15.02
C PHE A 105 -7.32 -8.14 -15.88
N VAL A 106 -7.65 -7.01 -16.48
CA VAL A 106 -8.67 -6.97 -17.53
C VAL A 106 -7.95 -7.32 -18.83
N GLU A 107 -8.12 -8.55 -19.32
CA GLU A 107 -7.75 -8.89 -20.69
C GLU A 107 -8.61 -8.05 -21.62
N VAL A 108 -7.98 -7.13 -22.35
CA VAL A 108 -8.64 -6.42 -23.44
C VAL A 108 -8.68 -7.39 -24.62
N ASN A 109 -9.83 -8.05 -24.81
CA ASN A 109 -10.15 -8.81 -26.02
C ASN A 109 -10.37 -7.86 -27.19
#